data_AF-A0A959BJW3-F1
#
_entry.id   AF-A0A959BJW3-F1
#
_cell.length_a   1.000
_cell.length_b   1.000
_cell.length_c   1.000
_cell.angle_alpha   90.00
_cell.angle_beta   90.00
_cell.angle_gamma   90.00
#
_symmetry.space_group_name_H-M   'P 1'
#
loop_
_entity.id
_entity.type
_entity.pdbx_description
1 polymer ?
#
loop_
_entity_poly.entity_id
_entity_poly.type
_entity_poly.pdbx_seq_one_letter_code
_entity_poly.pdbx_strand_id
1 'polypeptide(L)'
;MLAEVRRCHAFADLGDSEFDQVLDLITRGGASLASYPDYQRVQLIDGRYRIEDRKLAQRHRWGIGTIVADSQMQVRFVSGGYLGSVEESFLTRLKPGDRFQFAGRSLELVRIHQMQAQVRRVSGRAGAVPRWMGGKLPLSSDLADEVLQLLAHPFGDEPEWLLLGPMLRLQQQMSALPRPGVLLIERLRTREGHHLALYPYAGRSVH
;
A
#
# COMPACT_ATOMS: atom_id res chain seq x y z
N MET A 1 10.41 -26.34 20.63
CA MET A 1 9.62 -25.25 20.02
C MET A 1 10.26 -24.78 18.71
N LEU A 2 11.51 -24.29 18.71
CA LEU A 2 12.18 -23.86 17.46
C LEU A 2 12.27 -24.97 16.39
N ALA A 3 12.63 -26.19 16.77
CA ALA A 3 12.68 -27.33 15.84
C ALA A 3 11.34 -27.64 15.17
N GLU A 4 10.21 -27.30 15.80
CA GLU A 4 8.88 -27.44 15.22
C GLU A 4 8.58 -26.28 14.25
N VAL A 5 8.96 -25.05 14.61
CA VAL A 5 8.83 -23.86 13.75
C VAL A 5 9.64 -24.03 12.45
N ARG A 6 10.86 -24.54 12.54
CA ARG A 6 11.74 -24.82 11.39
C ARG A 6 11.19 -25.90 10.44
N ARG A 7 10.13 -26.64 10.81
CA ARG A 7 9.44 -27.55 9.85
C ARG A 7 8.65 -26.80 8.79
N CYS A 8 8.33 -25.52 9.02
CA CYS A 8 7.72 -24.67 8.02
C CYS A 8 8.79 -24.07 7.11
N HIS A 9 8.62 -24.17 5.79
CA HIS A 9 9.59 -23.71 4.80
C HIS A 9 10.00 -22.25 5.00
N ALA A 10 9.06 -21.36 5.32
CA ALA A 10 9.31 -19.94 5.55
C ALA A 10 10.21 -19.64 6.77
N PHE A 11 10.39 -20.61 7.67
CA PHE A 11 11.20 -20.47 8.89
C PHE A 11 12.30 -21.53 9.00
N ALA A 12 12.60 -22.26 7.91
CA ALA A 12 13.56 -23.37 7.92
C ALA A 12 14.96 -22.92 8.40
N ASP A 13 15.38 -21.73 7.98
CA ASP A 13 16.69 -21.14 8.30
C ASP A 13 16.66 -20.20 9.51
N LEU A 14 15.54 -20.10 10.24
CA LEU A 14 15.40 -19.19 11.38
C LEU A 14 16.46 -19.49 12.45
N GLY A 15 17.32 -18.53 12.79
CA GLY A 15 18.41 -18.70 13.74
C GLY A 15 17.95 -18.82 15.19
N ASP A 16 18.76 -19.44 16.05
CA ASP A 16 18.43 -19.57 17.48
C ASP A 16 18.30 -18.19 18.15
N SER A 17 19.24 -17.28 17.88
CA SER A 17 19.21 -15.91 18.42
C SER A 17 18.00 -15.11 17.93
N GLU A 18 17.55 -15.31 16.69
CA GLU A 18 16.38 -14.59 16.14
C GLU A 18 15.11 -15.10 16.82
N PHE A 19 15.02 -16.41 17.02
CA PHE A 19 13.91 -17.01 17.74
C PHE A 19 13.84 -16.53 19.19
N ASP A 20 14.98 -16.45 19.87
CA ASP A 20 15.06 -15.94 21.23
C ASP A 20 14.65 -14.46 21.30
N GLN A 21 15.00 -13.64 20.31
CA GLN A 21 14.53 -12.26 20.21
C GLN A 21 13.01 -12.17 20.02
N VAL A 22 12.42 -13.07 19.23
CA VAL A 22 10.95 -13.14 19.08
C VAL A 22 10.30 -13.50 20.41
N LEU A 23 10.84 -14.47 21.14
CA LEU A 23 10.35 -14.84 22.48
C LEU A 23 10.50 -13.71 23.49
N ASP A 24 11.63 -13.03 23.48
CA ASP A 24 11.89 -11.86 24.31
C ASP A 24 10.89 -10.72 24.03
N LEU A 25 10.60 -10.47 22.75
CA LEU A 25 9.61 -9.48 22.34
C LEU A 25 8.22 -9.82 22.88
N ILE A 26 7.74 -11.04 22.69
CA ILE A 26 6.36 -11.41 23.09
C ILE A 26 6.21 -11.66 24.58
N THR A 27 7.30 -11.79 25.35
CA THR A 27 7.26 -11.99 26.80
C THR A 27 7.56 -10.72 27.57
N ARG A 28 8.55 -9.95 27.13
CA ARG A 28 9.09 -8.79 27.85
C ARG A 28 9.01 -7.50 27.06
N GLY A 29 8.49 -7.50 25.83
CA GLY A 29 8.47 -6.33 24.95
C GLY A 29 9.83 -6.04 24.27
N GLY A 30 10.82 -6.91 24.46
CA GLY A 30 12.15 -6.71 23.90
C GLY A 30 12.87 -5.47 24.44
N ALA A 31 13.95 -5.06 23.77
CA ALA A 31 14.76 -3.92 24.19
C ALA A 31 14.01 -2.56 24.16
N SER A 32 12.97 -2.44 23.34
CA SER A 32 12.35 -1.13 23.03
C SER A 32 10.92 -0.97 23.52
N LEU A 33 10.20 -2.06 23.80
CA LEU A 33 8.78 -2.02 24.13
C LEU A 33 8.45 -2.59 25.51
N ALA A 34 9.46 -2.79 26.36
CA ALA A 34 9.28 -3.36 27.70
C ALA A 34 8.32 -2.55 28.58
N SER A 35 8.25 -1.23 28.39
CA SER A 35 7.33 -0.35 29.12
C SER A 35 5.87 -0.45 28.66
N TYR A 36 5.55 -1.22 27.61
CA TYR A 36 4.22 -1.31 27.03
C TYR A 36 3.61 -2.71 27.27
N PRO A 37 2.68 -2.86 28.24
CA PRO A 37 2.12 -4.16 28.61
C PRO A 37 1.46 -4.92 27.45
N ASP A 38 0.88 -4.21 26.47
CA ASP A 38 0.22 -4.81 25.31
C ASP A 38 1.17 -5.62 24.39
N TYR A 39 2.49 -5.42 24.51
CA TYR A 39 3.51 -6.19 23.79
C TYR A 39 4.01 -7.41 24.58
N GLN A 40 3.74 -7.48 25.89
CA GLN A 40 4.01 -8.64 26.74
C GLN A 40 2.85 -9.65 26.61
N ARG A 41 2.79 -10.33 25.47
CA ARG A 41 1.67 -11.18 25.06
C ARG A 41 1.58 -12.52 25.77
N VAL A 42 2.71 -13.12 26.10
CA VAL A 42 2.75 -14.47 26.69
C VAL A 42 3.67 -14.51 27.92
N GLN A 43 3.34 -15.39 28.86
CA GLN A 43 4.15 -15.66 30.04
C GLN A 43 4.59 -17.13 30.06
N LEU A 44 5.75 -17.41 30.63
CA LEU A 44 6.25 -18.77 30.80
C LEU A 44 5.66 -19.36 32.09
N ILE A 45 4.76 -20.33 31.95
CA ILE A 45 4.06 -21.00 33.06
C ILE A 45 4.21 -22.49 32.87
N ASP A 46 4.74 -23.20 33.88
CA ASP A 46 5.00 -24.64 33.83
C ASP A 46 5.83 -25.07 32.60
N GLY A 47 6.82 -24.25 32.23
CA GLY A 47 7.67 -24.49 31.06
C GLY A 47 6.97 -24.29 29.71
N ARG A 48 5.78 -23.68 29.68
CA ARG A 48 5.02 -23.38 28.45
C ARG A 48 4.64 -21.90 28.35
N TYR A 49 4.76 -21.33 27.16
CA TYR A 49 4.29 -19.96 26.90
C TYR A 49 2.76 -19.92 26.79
N ARG A 50 2.10 -19.08 27.60
CA ARG A 50 0.64 -18.95 27.66
C ARG A 50 0.22 -17.48 27.68
N ILE A 51 -0.92 -17.17 27.05
CA ILE A 51 -1.59 -15.87 27.19
C ILE A 51 -2.53 -15.96 28.39
N GLU A 52 -2.25 -15.25 29.48
CA GLU A 52 -3.12 -15.23 30.66
C GLU A 52 -4.29 -14.24 30.51
N ASP A 53 -4.04 -13.08 29.90
CA ASP A 53 -5.06 -12.06 29.72
C ASP A 53 -6.08 -12.48 28.64
N ARG A 54 -7.32 -12.72 29.08
CA ARG A 54 -8.43 -13.12 28.21
C ARG A 54 -8.78 -12.07 27.16
N LYS A 55 -8.68 -10.77 27.47
CA LYS A 55 -8.91 -9.67 26.51
C LYS A 55 -7.80 -9.64 25.47
N LEU A 56 -6.55 -9.84 25.88
CA LEU A 56 -5.41 -9.91 24.98
C LEU A 56 -5.50 -11.11 24.05
N ALA A 57 -5.87 -12.29 24.58
CA ALA A 57 -6.11 -13.49 23.79
C ALA A 57 -7.23 -13.30 22.76
N GLN A 58 -8.31 -12.62 23.14
CA GLN A 58 -9.42 -12.31 22.24
C GLN A 58 -8.96 -11.34 21.14
N ARG A 59 -8.28 -10.24 21.49
CA ARG A 59 -7.73 -9.30 20.51
C ARG A 59 -6.76 -9.97 19.54
N HIS A 60 -5.88 -10.84 20.04
CA HIS A 60 -4.97 -11.61 19.20
C HIS A 60 -5.72 -12.52 18.23
N ARG A 61 -6.73 -13.28 18.67
CA ARG A 61 -7.54 -14.12 17.78
C ARG A 61 -8.28 -13.35 16.69
N TRP A 62 -8.69 -12.11 16.98
CA TRP A 62 -9.44 -11.29 16.02
C TRP A 62 -8.52 -10.58 15.02
N GLY A 63 -7.27 -10.32 15.42
CA GLY A 63 -6.25 -9.67 14.59
C GLY A 63 -5.20 -10.62 13.98
N ILE A 64 -5.21 -11.90 14.34
CA ILE A 64 -4.27 -12.88 13.79
C ILE A 64 -4.66 -13.22 12.35
N GLY A 65 -3.77 -12.92 11.43
CA GLY A 65 -3.96 -13.12 10.00
C GLY A 65 -2.81 -12.49 9.24
N THR A 66 -2.62 -12.91 7.99
CA THR A 66 -1.59 -12.38 7.10
C THR A 66 -2.13 -11.31 6.14
N ILE A 67 -3.46 -11.18 6.06
CA ILE A 67 -4.13 -10.17 5.24
C ILE A 67 -4.12 -8.85 6.02
N VAL A 68 -3.21 -7.96 5.66
CA VAL A 68 -3.26 -6.57 6.09
C VAL A 68 -4.31 -5.84 5.27
N ALA A 69 -5.33 -5.27 5.92
CA ALA A 69 -6.19 -4.29 5.27
C ALA A 69 -5.50 -2.94 5.33
N ASP A 70 -5.46 -2.20 4.21
CA ASP A 70 -5.02 -0.81 4.24
C ASP A 70 -5.96 -0.02 5.15
N SER A 71 -5.41 0.43 6.27
CA SER A 71 -6.13 1.21 7.26
C SER A 71 -6.73 2.46 6.60
N GLN A 72 -8.04 2.61 6.71
CA GLN A 72 -8.80 3.72 6.13
C GLN A 72 -9.03 4.79 7.19
N MET A 73 -8.86 6.05 6.80
CA MET A 73 -9.12 7.20 7.65
C MET A 73 -10.31 8.00 7.11
N GLN A 74 -11.22 8.40 7.99
CA GLN A 74 -12.37 9.20 7.59
C GLN A 74 -11.95 10.65 7.32
N VAL A 75 -12.36 11.20 6.19
CA VAL A 75 -12.19 12.63 5.87
C VAL A 75 -13.46 13.36 6.28
N ARG A 76 -13.33 14.31 7.21
CA ARG A 76 -14.45 15.09 7.74
C ARG A 76 -14.11 16.57 7.80
N PHE A 77 -15.09 17.44 7.57
CA PHE A 77 -14.86 18.86 7.83
C PHE A 77 -14.69 19.14 9.32
N VAL A 78 -13.90 20.16 9.66
CA VAL A 78 -13.80 20.67 11.04
C VAL A 78 -15.18 21.09 11.57
N SER A 79 -16.04 21.65 10.70
CA SER A 79 -17.42 22.01 11.01
C SER A 79 -18.37 20.82 11.21
N GLY A 80 -17.88 19.59 11.04
CA GLY A 80 -18.71 18.41 10.89
C GLY A 80 -19.14 18.16 9.44
N GLY A 81 -19.54 16.93 9.14
CA GLY A 81 -19.86 16.46 7.80
C GLY A 81 -18.80 15.49 7.26
N TYR A 82 -19.25 14.31 6.85
CA TYR A 82 -18.43 13.25 6.30
C TYR A 82 -18.30 13.41 4.78
N LEU A 83 -17.07 13.32 4.27
CA LEU A 83 -16.77 13.42 2.84
C LEU A 83 -16.45 12.06 2.20
N GLY A 84 -15.99 11.10 2.98
CA GLY A 84 -15.51 9.81 2.48
C GLY A 84 -14.34 9.28 3.30
N SER A 85 -13.74 8.18 2.84
CA SER A 85 -12.53 7.60 3.43
C SER A 85 -11.37 7.62 2.43
N VAL A 86 -10.15 7.73 2.97
CA VAL A 86 -8.90 7.69 2.22
C VAL A 86 -7.93 6.75 2.96
N GLU A 87 -7.01 6.11 2.24
CA GLU A 87 -5.93 5.34 2.85
C GLU A 87 -5.14 6.21 3.85
N GLU A 88 -4.94 5.69 5.06
CA GLU A 88 -4.18 6.34 6.12
C GLU A 88 -2.76 6.72 5.65
N SER A 89 -2.13 5.86 4.84
CA SER A 89 -0.80 6.09 4.28
C SER A 89 -0.70 7.39 3.49
N PHE A 90 -1.78 7.85 2.84
CA PHE A 90 -1.80 9.12 2.13
C PHE A 90 -1.86 10.30 3.12
N LEU A 91 -2.78 10.26 4.09
CA LEU A 91 -3.02 11.37 5.01
C LEU A 91 -1.89 11.58 6.01
N THR A 92 -1.24 10.49 6.46
CA THR A 92 -0.11 10.55 7.41
C THR A 92 1.16 11.16 6.82
N ARG A 93 1.29 11.20 5.49
CA ARG A 93 2.39 11.90 4.80
C ARG A 93 2.18 13.42 4.72
N LEU A 94 0.95 13.88 4.95
CA LEU A 94 0.60 15.30 4.91
C LEU A 94 0.82 15.93 6.29
N LYS A 95 1.27 17.18 6.29
CA LYS A 95 1.32 18.04 7.48
C LYS A 95 0.04 18.87 7.58
N PRO A 96 -0.37 19.28 8.79
CA PRO A 96 -1.35 20.35 8.95
C PRO A 96 -0.98 21.57 8.10
N GLY A 97 -1.92 22.05 7.28
CA GLY A 97 -1.72 23.11 6.29
C GLY A 97 -1.51 22.62 4.85
N ASP A 98 -1.21 21.33 4.65
CA ASP A 98 -1.06 20.78 3.29
C ASP A 98 -2.40 20.66 2.58
N ARG A 99 -2.38 20.88 1.27
CA ARG A 99 -3.56 20.92 0.41
C ARG A 99 -3.63 19.70 -0.50
N PHE A 100 -4.79 19.06 -0.54
CA PHE A 100 -5.04 17.90 -1.40
C PHE A 100 -6.44 17.95 -2.05
N GLN A 101 -6.58 17.28 -3.18
CA GLN A 101 -7.84 17.15 -3.90
C GLN A 101 -8.58 15.91 -3.43
N PHE A 102 -9.83 16.02 -2.98
CA PHE A 102 -10.65 14.87 -2.62
C PHE A 102 -12.13 15.14 -2.88
N ALA A 103 -12.85 14.15 -3.42
CA ALA A 103 -14.26 14.27 -3.80
C ALA A 103 -14.56 15.53 -4.64
N GLY A 104 -13.65 15.87 -5.57
CA GLY A 104 -13.76 17.06 -6.43
C GLY A 104 -13.51 18.40 -5.74
N ARG A 105 -13.00 18.42 -4.50
CA ARG A 105 -12.77 19.63 -3.70
C ARG A 105 -11.28 19.79 -3.36
N SER A 106 -10.80 21.03 -3.36
CA SER A 106 -9.52 21.39 -2.74
C SER A 106 -9.72 21.49 -1.22
N LEU A 107 -9.03 20.64 -0.48
CA LEU A 107 -9.09 20.54 0.97
C LEU A 107 -7.72 20.84 1.56
N GLU A 108 -7.71 21.43 2.75
CA GLU A 108 -6.51 21.60 3.56
C GLU A 108 -6.63 20.73 4.81
N LEU A 109 -5.58 19.98 5.12
CA LEU A 109 -5.51 19.18 6.34
C LEU A 109 -5.36 20.12 7.55
N VAL A 110 -6.29 20.06 8.49
CA VAL A 110 -6.22 20.83 9.74
C VAL A 110 -5.56 20.02 10.84
N ARG A 111 -5.98 18.76 11.01
CA ARG A 111 -5.36 17.81 11.95
C ARG A 111 -5.83 16.39 11.68
N ILE A 112 -5.08 15.42 12.21
CA ILE A 112 -5.50 14.03 12.31
C ILE A 112 -5.79 13.72 13.78
N HIS A 113 -6.95 13.10 14.05
CA HIS A 113 -7.33 12.71 15.40
C HIS A 113 -8.29 11.52 15.35
N GLN A 114 -8.02 10.48 16.15
CA GLN A 114 -8.87 9.28 16.26
C GLN A 114 -9.31 8.68 14.91
N MET A 115 -8.36 8.43 14.00
CA MET A 115 -8.65 7.91 12.65
C MET A 115 -9.58 8.81 11.81
N GLN A 116 -9.57 10.11 12.09
CA GLN A 116 -10.26 11.13 11.30
C GLN A 116 -9.29 12.24 10.89
N ALA A 117 -9.22 12.50 9.60
CA ALA A 117 -8.59 13.69 9.06
C ALA A 117 -9.63 14.81 9.04
N GLN A 118 -9.41 15.82 9.88
CA GLN A 118 -10.21 17.04 9.89
C GLN A 118 -9.68 18.02 8.85
N VAL A 119 -10.58 18.47 7.98
CA VAL A 119 -10.24 19.32 6.84
C VAL A 119 -11.06 20.59 6.79
N ARG A 120 -10.57 21.58 6.05
CA ARG A 120 -11.34 22.74 5.62
C ARG A 120 -11.28 22.90 4.11
N ARG A 121 -12.33 23.45 3.51
CA ARG A 121 -12.32 23.79 2.08
C ARG A 121 -11.42 25.01 1.87
N VAL A 122 -10.61 24.95 0.83
CA VAL A 122 -9.76 26.08 0.41
C VAL A 122 -10.02 26.43 -1.04
N SER A 123 -9.79 27.69 -1.40
CA SER A 123 -9.79 28.16 -2.79
C SER A 123 -8.39 27.94 -3.41
N GLY A 124 -8.37 27.76 -4.73
CA GLY A 124 -7.14 27.48 -5.48
C GLY A 124 -6.88 25.99 -5.73
N ARG A 125 -5.81 25.72 -6.49
CA ARG A 125 -5.45 24.38 -6.94
C ARG A 125 -4.73 23.63 -5.82
N ALA A 126 -5.24 22.46 -5.45
CA ALA A 126 -4.51 21.51 -4.62
C ALA A 126 -3.68 20.57 -5.50
N GLY A 127 -2.47 20.21 -5.07
CA GLY A 127 -1.53 19.42 -5.87
C GLY A 127 -1.55 17.92 -5.58
N ALA A 128 -1.75 17.53 -4.32
CA ALA A 128 -1.76 16.13 -3.94
C ALA A 128 -3.14 15.49 -4.20
N VAL A 129 -3.19 14.36 -4.88
CA VAL A 129 -4.40 13.56 -5.09
C VAL A 129 -4.21 12.24 -4.35
N PRO A 130 -5.18 11.77 -3.54
CA PRO A 130 -5.10 10.48 -2.91
C PRO A 130 -5.02 9.39 -3.97
N ARG A 131 -4.03 8.53 -3.82
CA ARG A 131 -3.86 7.34 -4.63
C ARG A 131 -4.23 6.15 -3.76
N TRP A 132 -5.19 5.37 -4.22
CA TRP A 132 -5.48 4.07 -3.62
C TRP A 132 -4.42 3.09 -4.10
N MET A 133 -3.57 2.67 -3.18
CA MET A 133 -2.51 1.70 -3.43
C MET A 133 -3.04 0.27 -3.45
N GLY A 134 -4.33 0.10 -3.11
CA GLY A 134 -5.13 -1.10 -3.13
C GLY A 134 -4.52 -2.29 -3.87
N GLY A 135 -4.00 -3.22 -3.07
CA GLY A 135 -4.03 -4.68 -3.24
C GLY A 135 -3.62 -5.33 -4.56
N LYS A 136 -3.22 -4.58 -5.60
CA LYS A 136 -2.71 -5.17 -6.82
C LYS A 136 -1.30 -5.64 -6.52
N LEU A 137 -1.15 -6.97 -6.38
CA LEU A 137 0.14 -7.61 -6.60
C LEU A 137 0.71 -6.98 -7.87
N PRO A 138 1.89 -6.35 -7.80
CA PRO A 138 2.51 -5.86 -9.01
C PRO A 138 2.63 -7.01 -9.99
N LEU A 139 2.51 -6.71 -11.29
CA LEU A 139 2.95 -7.67 -12.30
C LEU A 139 4.36 -8.13 -11.89
N SER A 140 4.56 -9.45 -11.82
CA SER A 140 5.92 -9.97 -11.72
C SER A 140 6.72 -9.46 -12.92
N SER A 141 8.03 -9.37 -12.80
CA SER A 141 8.89 -8.96 -13.92
C SER A 141 8.63 -9.82 -15.16
N ASP A 142 8.54 -11.15 -14.98
CA ASP A 142 8.22 -12.08 -16.06
C ASP A 142 6.88 -11.78 -16.74
N LEU A 143 5.82 -11.52 -15.96
CA LEU A 143 4.51 -11.20 -16.53
C LEU A 143 4.52 -9.84 -17.25
N ALA A 144 5.28 -8.88 -16.73
CA ALA A 144 5.45 -7.57 -17.34
C ALA A 144 6.18 -7.69 -18.69
N ASP A 145 7.23 -8.51 -18.75
CA ASP A 145 7.98 -8.81 -19.97
C ASP A 145 7.11 -9.52 -21.02
N GLU A 146 6.30 -10.51 -20.62
CA GLU A 146 5.36 -11.19 -21.53
C GLU A 146 4.32 -10.21 -22.11
N VAL A 147 3.78 -9.31 -21.28
CA VAL A 147 2.87 -8.25 -21.77
C VAL A 147 3.57 -7.35 -22.79
N LEU A 148 4.84 -7.01 -22.57
CA LEU A 148 5.62 -6.23 -23.54
C LEU A 148 5.84 -6.98 -24.85
N GLN A 149 6.10 -8.29 -24.80
CA GLN A 149 6.25 -9.12 -26.01
C GLN A 149 4.96 -9.15 -26.84
N LEU A 150 3.80 -9.27 -26.17
CA LEU A 150 2.49 -9.20 -26.82
C LEU A 150 2.23 -7.83 -27.45
N LEU A 151 2.54 -6.74 -26.75
CA LEU A 151 2.35 -5.37 -27.26
C LEU A 151 3.32 -5.00 -28.38
N ALA A 152 4.46 -5.70 -28.51
CA ALA A 152 5.39 -5.55 -29.64
C ALA A 152 4.82 -6.12 -30.95
N HIS A 153 3.84 -7.03 -30.87
CA HIS A 153 3.16 -7.62 -32.02
C HIS A 153 1.64 -7.45 -31.88
N PRO A 154 1.15 -6.19 -31.84
CA PRO A 154 -0.26 -5.91 -31.56
C PRO A 154 -1.15 -6.26 -32.76
N PHE A 155 -2.45 -6.44 -32.49
CA PHE A 155 -3.52 -6.59 -33.49
C PHE A 155 -3.65 -8.00 -34.11
N GLY A 156 -4.05 -8.97 -33.30
CA GLY A 156 -4.59 -10.25 -33.78
C GLY A 156 -6.10 -10.23 -34.00
N ASP A 157 -6.66 -11.37 -34.43
CA ASP A 157 -8.10 -11.56 -34.63
C ASP A 157 -8.85 -11.93 -33.34
N GLU A 158 -8.12 -12.17 -32.25
CA GLU A 158 -8.71 -12.57 -30.97
C GLU A 158 -9.60 -11.47 -30.36
N PRO A 159 -10.64 -11.84 -29.58
CA PRO A 159 -11.59 -10.87 -29.00
C PRO A 159 -10.92 -9.75 -28.19
N GLU A 160 -9.86 -10.07 -27.47
CA GLU A 160 -9.07 -9.12 -26.70
C GLU A 160 -8.41 -8.07 -27.60
N TRP A 161 -7.89 -8.47 -28.75
CA TRP A 161 -7.27 -7.56 -29.71
C TRP A 161 -8.28 -6.70 -30.47
N LEU A 162 -9.45 -7.25 -30.78
CA LEU A 162 -10.56 -6.49 -31.35
C LEU A 162 -11.02 -5.38 -30.40
N LEU A 163 -11.06 -5.68 -29.08
CA LEU A 163 -11.41 -4.72 -28.04
C LEU A 163 -10.33 -3.66 -27.82
N LEU A 164 -9.06 -4.08 -27.70
CA LEU A 164 -7.93 -3.19 -27.41
C LEU A 164 -7.45 -2.39 -28.63
N GLY A 165 -7.67 -2.91 -29.83
CA GLY A 165 -7.13 -2.39 -31.09
C GLY A 165 -7.39 -0.89 -31.32
N PRO A 166 -8.62 -0.37 -31.14
CA PRO A 166 -8.89 1.07 -31.26
C PRO A 166 -8.05 1.93 -30.32
N MET A 167 -7.88 1.50 -29.06
CA MET A 167 -7.09 2.23 -28.06
C MET A 167 -5.60 2.21 -28.40
N LEU A 168 -5.07 1.06 -28.83
CA LEU A 168 -3.66 0.93 -29.23
C LEU A 168 -3.35 1.73 -30.51
N ARG A 169 -4.28 1.77 -31.48
CA ARG A 169 -4.14 2.63 -32.66
C ARG A 169 -4.13 4.11 -32.30
N LEU A 170 -5.00 4.53 -31.38
CA LEU A 170 -5.00 5.91 -30.89
C LEU A 170 -3.68 6.23 -30.18
N GLN A 171 -3.18 5.31 -29.34
CA GLN A 171 -1.86 5.46 -28.72
C GLN A 171 -0.75 5.60 -29.76
N GLN A 172 -0.72 4.78 -30.82
CA GLN A 172 0.26 4.88 -31.91
C GLN A 172 0.20 6.21 -32.69
N GLN A 173 -0.97 6.85 -32.76
CA GLN A 173 -1.11 8.16 -33.41
C GLN A 173 -0.57 9.30 -32.54
N MET A 174 -0.63 9.16 -31.21
CA MET A 174 -0.23 10.21 -30.27
C MET A 174 1.17 10.02 -29.71
N SER A 175 1.65 8.78 -29.67
CA SER A 175 2.88 8.35 -28.98
C SER A 175 3.35 6.98 -29.50
N ALA A 176 4.32 6.36 -28.85
CA ALA A 176 4.76 5.01 -29.15
C ALA A 176 4.00 3.97 -28.30
N LEU A 177 3.88 2.75 -28.84
CA LEU A 177 3.53 1.58 -28.03
C LEU A 177 4.76 1.11 -27.25
N PRO A 178 4.57 0.57 -26.04
CA PRO A 178 5.65 -0.03 -25.29
C PRO A 178 6.13 -1.32 -25.97
N ARG A 179 7.42 -1.59 -25.83
CA ARG A 179 8.08 -2.76 -26.39
C ARG A 179 9.27 -3.17 -25.52
N PRO A 180 9.72 -4.44 -25.59
CA PRO A 180 10.86 -4.91 -24.81
C PRO A 180 12.10 -4.04 -25.02
N GLY A 181 12.80 -3.73 -23.92
CA GLY A 181 14.04 -2.96 -23.94
C GLY A 181 13.89 -1.45 -24.19
N VAL A 182 12.66 -0.91 -24.19
CA VAL A 182 12.42 0.52 -24.43
C VAL A 182 11.63 1.14 -23.28
N LEU A 183 12.20 2.21 -22.71
CA LEU A 183 11.49 3.10 -21.78
C LEU A 183 10.71 4.15 -22.58
N LEU A 184 9.38 4.12 -22.48
CA LEU A 184 8.54 5.16 -23.07
C LEU A 184 8.50 6.38 -22.15
N ILE A 185 8.85 7.54 -22.70
CA ILE A 185 8.80 8.83 -22.01
C ILE A 185 7.88 9.75 -22.81
N GLU A 186 6.78 10.16 -22.20
CA GLU A 186 5.82 11.09 -22.81
C GLU A 186 5.92 12.46 -22.15
N ARG A 187 5.98 13.50 -22.98
CA ARG A 187 5.98 14.90 -22.53
C ARG A 187 4.73 15.59 -23.02
N LEU A 188 3.93 16.09 -22.09
CA LEU A 188 2.66 16.76 -22.40
C LEU A 188 2.58 18.14 -21.73
N ARG A 189 1.96 19.08 -22.43
CA ARG A 189 1.69 20.43 -21.92
C ARG A 189 0.19 20.58 -21.76
N THR A 190 -0.24 20.90 -20.55
CA THR A 190 -1.65 21.21 -20.26
C THR A 190 -1.77 22.60 -19.68
N ARG A 191 -3.01 23.03 -19.44
CA ARG A 191 -3.35 24.19 -18.59
C ARG A 191 -2.80 24.12 -17.16
N GLU A 192 -2.25 22.97 -16.73
CA GLU A 192 -1.61 22.82 -15.42
C GLU A 192 -0.09 22.96 -15.46
N GLY A 193 0.50 23.05 -16.66
CA GLY A 193 1.95 23.16 -16.84
C GLY A 193 2.52 22.07 -17.73
N HIS A 194 3.80 21.76 -17.52
CA HIS A 194 4.52 20.70 -18.21
C HIS A 194 4.51 19.43 -17.37
N HIS A 195 4.20 18.31 -18.00
CA HIS A 195 4.19 17.00 -17.35
C HIS A 195 5.09 16.04 -18.13
N LEU A 196 5.73 15.15 -17.38
CA LEU A 196 6.56 14.08 -17.90
C LEU A 196 6.03 12.76 -17.32
N ALA A 197 5.63 11.84 -18.18
CA ALA A 197 5.18 10.52 -17.78
C ALA A 197 6.22 9.49 -18.25
N LEU A 198 6.66 8.62 -17.34
CA LEU A 198 7.60 7.55 -17.61
C LEU A 198 6.87 6.21 -17.47
N TYR A 199 6.93 5.40 -18.52
CA TYR A 199 6.29 4.10 -18.56
C TYR A 199 7.34 3.00 -18.75
N PRO A 200 7.92 2.48 -17.64
CA PRO A 200 8.88 1.37 -17.68
C PRO A 200 8.25 0.00 -17.95
N TYR A 201 6.94 -0.18 -17.71
CA TYR A 201 6.24 -1.46 -17.91
C TYR A 201 6.92 -2.67 -17.26
N ALA A 202 7.52 -2.48 -16.08
CA ALA A 202 8.30 -3.52 -15.38
C ALA A 202 7.72 -3.92 -14.00
N GLY A 203 6.44 -3.60 -13.77
CA GLY A 203 5.77 -3.83 -12.48
C GLY A 203 6.19 -2.82 -11.40
N ARG A 204 5.38 -2.73 -10.32
CA ARG A 204 5.51 -1.68 -9.29
C ARG A 204 6.82 -1.71 -8.53
N SER A 205 7.53 -2.84 -8.47
CA SER A 205 8.85 -2.94 -7.84
C SER A 205 9.91 -2.06 -8.52
N VAL A 206 9.67 -1.67 -9.77
CA VAL A 206 10.59 -0.84 -10.58
C VAL A 206 10.13 0.63 -10.66
N HIS A 207 8.87 0.93 -10.32
CA HIS A 207 8.27 2.28 -10.36
C HIS A 207 8.42 3.04 -9.04
#